data_AF-A0A259S6K6-F1
#
_entry.id   AF-A0A259S6K6-F1
#
_cell.length_a   1.000
_cell.length_b   1.000
_cell.length_c   1.000
_cell.angle_alpha   90.00
_cell.angle_beta   90.00
_cell.angle_gamma   90.00
#
_symmetry.space_group_name_H-M   'P 1'
#
loop_
_entity.id
_entity.type
_entity.pdbx_description
1 polymer ?
#
loop_
_entity_poly.entity_id
_entity_poly.type
_entity_poly.pdbx_seq_one_letter_code
_entity_poly.pdbx_strand_id
1 'polypeptide(L)'
;MQSKQRNPKHNSSAVYGHMRGALRNEGKAEGNITIFWFDHGWFWFIPLMDGITSIGMVTWPYHMKSRGDRSLEQFLRDNIESCAPLAEQLRGAEFVNNVEATGNYSYLSDRTHGNNYVLLGDAFAFIDPVFSSGVLLAMQSAVLATDAIDTALQHPAKAAAALKKFDKQIRMGPREFSWFIYRVTNPAMRDLFMGPRNIFRVKEALLSLLAGDIYGKTPIWTSLRMMKVIYTVALLRNPLRAYRAWQARRFNIRPELDA
;
A
#
# COMPACT_ATOMS: atom_id res chain seq x y z
N MET A 1 14.60 -8.00 21.23
CA MET A 1 14.38 -6.56 20.98
C MET A 1 13.10 -6.42 20.15
N GLN A 2 11.98 -5.99 20.74
CA GLN A 2 10.74 -5.73 19.99
C GLN A 2 10.75 -4.27 19.52
N SER A 3 11.36 -4.00 18.37
CA SER A 3 11.42 -2.64 17.80
C SER A 3 10.22 -2.31 16.91
N LYS A 4 9.55 -3.34 16.36
CA LYS A 4 8.39 -3.18 15.48
C LYS A 4 7.18 -2.72 16.27
N GLN A 5 6.70 -1.51 15.96
CA GLN A 5 5.48 -0.94 16.49
C GLN A 5 4.37 -1.10 15.46
N ARG A 6 3.27 -1.75 15.85
CA ARG A 6 2.08 -1.82 15.00
C ARG A 6 1.61 -0.41 14.65
N ASN A 7 1.17 -0.23 13.41
CA ASN A 7 0.68 1.06 12.96
C ASN A 7 -0.70 1.38 13.59
N PRO A 8 -0.83 2.41 14.43
CA PRO A 8 -2.11 2.75 15.06
C PRO A 8 -3.09 3.39 14.08
N LYS A 9 -2.61 3.83 12.91
CA LYS A 9 -3.41 4.55 11.91
C LYS A 9 -3.89 3.65 10.78
N HIS A 10 -3.37 2.44 10.64
CA HIS A 10 -3.72 1.53 9.54
C HIS A 10 -3.57 0.08 9.98
N ASN A 11 -4.58 -0.72 9.69
CA ASN A 11 -4.57 -2.15 9.96
C ASN A 11 -5.39 -2.84 8.88
N SER A 12 -4.80 -3.81 8.20
CA SER A 12 -5.47 -4.60 7.18
C SER A 12 -4.87 -6.00 7.12
N SER A 13 -5.64 -6.91 6.54
CA SER A 13 -5.23 -8.28 6.25
C SER A 13 -5.54 -8.57 4.78
N ALA A 14 -4.74 -9.44 4.17
CA ALA A 14 -4.90 -9.88 2.80
C ALA A 14 -5.23 -11.37 2.76
N VAL A 15 -6.14 -11.77 1.89
CA VAL A 15 -6.42 -13.16 1.51
C VAL A 15 -6.22 -13.28 0.01
N TYR A 16 -5.37 -14.19 -0.46
CA TYR A 16 -4.93 -14.18 -1.85
C TYR A 16 -4.59 -15.56 -2.40
N GLY A 17 -4.68 -15.67 -3.72
CA GLY A 17 -4.34 -16.87 -4.48
C GLY A 17 -4.03 -16.52 -5.93
N HIS A 18 -3.80 -17.55 -6.72
CA HIS A 18 -3.49 -17.46 -8.14
C HIS A 18 -4.57 -18.19 -8.92
N MET A 19 -5.09 -17.54 -9.96
CA MET A 19 -6.16 -18.09 -10.78
C MET A 19 -5.74 -18.19 -12.25
N ARG A 20 -6.18 -19.26 -12.92
CA ARG A 20 -6.08 -19.43 -14.38
C ARG A 20 -7.43 -19.12 -15.01
N GLY A 21 -7.42 -18.56 -16.23
CA GLY A 21 -8.64 -18.27 -16.99
C GLY A 21 -9.27 -16.92 -16.71
N ALA A 22 -8.59 -16.04 -15.97
CA ALA A 22 -9.05 -14.67 -15.76
C ALA A 22 -9.01 -13.85 -17.07
N LEU A 23 -10.09 -13.14 -17.37
CA LEU A 23 -10.17 -12.19 -18.47
C LEU A 23 -9.33 -10.95 -18.13
N ARG A 24 -8.35 -10.65 -18.98
CA ARG A 24 -7.46 -9.48 -18.83
C ARG A 24 -7.96 -8.32 -19.68
N ASN A 25 -7.47 -7.12 -19.36
CA ASN A 25 -7.67 -5.97 -20.24
C ASN A 25 -7.03 -6.24 -21.62
N GLU A 26 -7.54 -5.58 -22.66
CA GLU A 26 -7.03 -5.77 -24.01
C GLU A 26 -5.78 -4.91 -24.31
N GLY A 27 -5.00 -5.38 -25.29
CA GLY A 27 -3.88 -4.63 -25.86
C GLY A 27 -2.82 -4.21 -24.85
N LYS A 28 -2.38 -2.96 -24.90
CA LYS A 28 -1.29 -2.45 -24.05
C LYS A 28 -1.62 -2.46 -22.55
N ALA A 29 -2.89 -2.58 -22.17
CA ALA A 29 -3.32 -2.59 -20.79
C ALA A 29 -3.37 -4.00 -20.19
N GLU A 30 -3.13 -5.06 -20.98
CA GLU A 30 -3.24 -6.46 -20.54
C GLU A 30 -2.40 -6.76 -19.31
N GLY A 31 -1.19 -6.21 -19.23
CA GLY A 31 -0.26 -6.41 -18.11
C GLY A 31 -0.43 -5.44 -16.93
N ASN A 32 -1.40 -4.51 -16.98
CA ASN A 32 -1.57 -3.56 -15.90
C ASN A 32 -2.15 -4.22 -14.65
N ILE A 33 -1.64 -3.85 -13.47
CA ILE A 33 -2.36 -4.08 -12.22
C ILE A 33 -3.70 -3.34 -12.26
N THR A 34 -4.77 -4.03 -11.84
CA THR A 34 -6.08 -3.41 -11.63
C THR A 34 -6.45 -3.47 -10.15
N ILE A 35 -6.96 -2.36 -9.63
CA ILE A 35 -7.42 -2.24 -8.24
C ILE A 35 -8.93 -2.12 -8.25
N PHE A 36 -9.62 -3.07 -7.60
CA PHE A 36 -11.07 -3.05 -7.48
C PHE A 36 -11.46 -2.64 -6.05
N TRP A 37 -12.10 -1.49 -5.89
CA TRP A 37 -12.67 -1.12 -4.59
C TRP A 37 -13.99 -1.84 -4.34
N PHE A 38 -14.20 -2.22 -3.09
CA PHE A 38 -15.48 -2.68 -2.57
C PHE A 38 -15.70 -2.12 -1.16
N ASP A 39 -16.80 -2.49 -0.52
CA ASP A 39 -17.22 -1.89 0.75
C ASP A 39 -16.26 -2.20 1.90
N HIS A 40 -15.59 -3.35 1.87
CA HIS A 40 -14.76 -3.83 2.96
C HIS A 40 -13.25 -3.63 2.74
N GLY A 41 -12.86 -2.99 1.63
CA GLY A 41 -11.46 -2.77 1.27
C GLY A 41 -11.23 -2.65 -0.23
N TRP A 42 -10.34 -3.47 -0.77
CA TRP A 42 -10.03 -3.52 -2.20
C TRP A 42 -9.42 -4.87 -2.61
N PHE A 43 -9.42 -5.15 -3.91
CA PHE A 43 -8.71 -6.30 -4.50
C PHE A 43 -7.58 -5.83 -5.40
N TRP A 44 -6.47 -6.57 -5.41
CA TRP A 44 -5.53 -6.54 -6.52
C TRP A 44 -5.90 -7.59 -7.56
N PHE A 45 -5.64 -7.24 -8.82
CA PHE A 45 -5.61 -8.13 -9.96
C PHE A 45 -4.28 -7.90 -10.68
N ILE A 46 -3.38 -8.87 -10.61
CA ILE A 46 -2.02 -8.77 -11.17
C ILE A 46 -1.81 -9.88 -12.21
N PRO A 47 -1.84 -9.55 -13.50
CA PRO A 47 -1.50 -10.48 -14.58
C PRO A 47 -0.04 -10.95 -14.48
N LEU A 48 0.19 -12.26 -14.60
CA LEU A 48 1.52 -12.87 -14.70
C LEU A 48 1.79 -13.37 -16.12
N MET A 49 3.06 -13.63 -16.46
CA MET A 49 3.47 -13.94 -17.85
C MET A 49 2.92 -15.26 -18.40
N ASP A 50 2.57 -16.22 -17.55
CA ASP A 50 2.14 -17.58 -17.90
C ASP A 50 0.61 -17.74 -18.02
N GLY A 51 -0.11 -16.63 -18.16
CA GLY A 51 -1.58 -16.63 -18.20
C GLY A 51 -2.25 -16.76 -16.82
N ILE A 52 -1.47 -16.91 -15.75
CA ILE A 52 -1.98 -16.87 -14.37
C ILE A 52 -2.20 -15.42 -13.94
N THR A 53 -3.19 -15.19 -13.09
CA THR A 53 -3.43 -13.90 -12.46
C THR A 53 -3.38 -14.06 -10.95
N SER A 54 -2.55 -13.26 -10.28
CA SER A 54 -2.59 -13.15 -8.82
C SER A 54 -3.78 -12.27 -8.43
N ILE A 55 -4.65 -12.82 -7.56
CA ILE A 55 -5.84 -12.16 -7.04
C ILE A 55 -5.74 -12.13 -5.53
N GLY A 56 -5.95 -10.97 -4.93
CA GLY A 56 -5.97 -10.87 -3.49
C GLY A 56 -6.89 -9.78 -3.00
N MET A 57 -7.60 -10.10 -1.94
CA MET A 57 -8.50 -9.22 -1.22
C MET A 57 -7.77 -8.63 -0.02
N VAL A 58 -7.68 -7.30 0.05
CA VAL A 58 -7.20 -6.57 1.22
C VAL A 58 -8.39 -5.97 1.96
N THR A 59 -8.54 -6.33 3.23
CA THR A 59 -9.70 -5.97 4.05
C THR A 59 -9.34 -5.44 5.41
N TRP A 60 -10.29 -4.72 5.99
CA TRP A 60 -10.24 -4.26 7.37
C TRP A 60 -10.44 -5.41 8.37
N PRO A 61 -9.88 -5.33 9.59
CA PRO A 61 -10.00 -6.35 10.63
C PRO A 61 -11.41 -6.87 10.90
N TYR A 62 -12.42 -5.98 10.95
CA TYR A 62 -13.81 -6.40 11.21
C TYR A 62 -14.32 -7.37 10.14
N HIS A 63 -13.91 -7.19 8.89
CA HIS A 63 -14.38 -8.01 7.79
C HIS A 63 -13.65 -9.35 7.76
N MET A 64 -12.35 -9.36 8.07
CA MET A 64 -11.61 -10.61 8.24
C MET A 64 -12.23 -11.49 9.34
N LYS A 65 -12.72 -10.89 10.44
CA LYS A 65 -13.47 -11.61 11.49
C LYS A 65 -14.78 -12.23 10.98
N SER A 66 -15.41 -11.65 9.97
CA SER A 66 -16.64 -12.19 9.38
C SER A 66 -16.43 -13.51 8.66
N ARG A 67 -15.18 -13.93 8.39
CA ARG A 67 -14.86 -15.22 7.76
C ARG A 67 -15.61 -16.38 8.42
N GLY A 68 -15.66 -16.39 9.76
CA GLY A 68 -16.21 -17.51 10.53
C GLY A 68 -15.49 -18.82 10.17
N ASP A 69 -16.26 -19.87 9.94
CA ASP A 69 -15.76 -21.22 9.65
C ASP A 69 -15.44 -21.45 8.17
N ARG A 70 -15.66 -20.46 7.30
CA ARG A 70 -15.36 -20.57 5.86
C ARG A 70 -13.87 -20.78 5.63
N SER A 71 -13.53 -21.64 4.66
CA SER A 71 -12.16 -21.72 4.15
C SER A 71 -11.71 -20.37 3.60
N LEU A 72 -10.39 -20.12 3.53
CA LEU A 72 -9.87 -18.90 2.92
C LEU A 72 -10.31 -18.77 1.46
N GLU A 73 -10.34 -19.89 0.73
CA GLU A 73 -10.82 -19.93 -0.64
C GLU A 73 -12.29 -19.52 -0.75
N GLN A 74 -13.18 -20.14 0.04
CA GLN A 74 -14.60 -19.79 0.01
C GLN A 74 -14.82 -18.33 0.40
N PHE A 75 -14.12 -17.87 1.44
CA PHE A 75 -14.20 -16.48 1.87
C PHE A 75 -13.72 -15.51 0.77
N LEU A 76 -12.65 -15.83 0.05
CA LEU A 76 -12.19 -15.02 -1.08
C LEU A 76 -13.19 -15.03 -2.24
N ARG A 77 -13.75 -16.19 -2.60
CA ARG A 77 -14.78 -16.33 -3.64
C ARG A 77 -16.04 -15.54 -3.33
N ASP A 78 -16.59 -15.68 -2.13
CA ASP A 78 -17.78 -14.93 -1.68
C ASP A 78 -17.60 -13.41 -1.86
N ASN A 79 -16.40 -12.91 -1.57
CA ASN A 79 -16.10 -11.50 -1.69
C ASN A 79 -15.79 -11.06 -3.13
N ILE A 80 -15.19 -11.92 -3.95
CA ILE A 80 -15.06 -11.68 -5.40
C ILE A 80 -16.45 -11.45 -6.01
N GLU A 81 -17.43 -12.30 -5.69
CA GLU A 81 -18.82 -12.18 -6.16
C GLU A 81 -19.51 -10.87 -5.72
N SER A 82 -19.10 -10.30 -4.58
CA SER A 82 -19.60 -8.99 -4.12
C SER A 82 -19.07 -7.81 -4.93
N CYS A 83 -18.06 -8.03 -5.78
CA CYS A 83 -17.46 -7.02 -6.65
C CYS A 83 -17.73 -7.35 -8.12
N ALA A 84 -18.89 -6.92 -8.63
CA ALA A 84 -19.38 -7.30 -9.96
C ALA A 84 -18.34 -7.15 -11.11
N PRO A 85 -17.55 -6.05 -11.22
CA PRO A 85 -16.54 -5.94 -12.27
C PRO A 85 -15.42 -6.99 -12.16
N LEU A 86 -15.04 -7.39 -10.94
CA LEU A 86 -14.03 -8.42 -10.72
C LEU A 86 -14.61 -9.81 -10.95
N ALA A 87 -15.82 -10.08 -10.47
CA ALA A 87 -16.52 -11.34 -10.72
C ALA A 87 -16.67 -11.61 -12.22
N GLU A 88 -16.97 -10.58 -13.00
CA GLU A 88 -17.02 -10.66 -14.47
C GLU A 88 -15.67 -11.03 -15.08
N GLN A 89 -14.56 -10.42 -14.62
CA GLN A 89 -13.22 -10.77 -15.08
C GLN A 89 -12.78 -12.18 -14.67
N LEU A 90 -13.32 -12.71 -13.57
CA LEU A 90 -12.98 -14.03 -13.03
C LEU A 90 -14.01 -15.10 -13.37
N ARG A 91 -14.93 -14.80 -14.31
CA ARG A 91 -15.97 -15.73 -14.74
C ARG A 91 -15.34 -16.99 -15.35
N GLY A 92 -15.49 -18.12 -14.67
CA GLY A 92 -14.89 -19.40 -15.08
C GLY A 92 -13.39 -19.54 -14.75
N ALA A 93 -12.82 -18.61 -13.97
CA ALA A 93 -11.43 -18.74 -13.51
C ALA A 93 -11.33 -19.71 -12.32
N GLU A 94 -10.24 -20.46 -12.26
CA GLU A 94 -9.99 -21.48 -11.23
C GLU A 94 -8.70 -21.22 -10.46
N PHE A 95 -8.70 -21.46 -9.15
CA PHE A 95 -7.48 -21.39 -8.36
C PHE A 95 -6.51 -22.51 -8.76
N VAL A 96 -5.23 -22.16 -8.90
CA VAL A 96 -4.15 -23.11 -9.22
C VAL A 96 -3.22 -23.38 -8.04
N ASN A 97 -3.48 -22.76 -6.90
CA ASN A 97 -2.76 -22.95 -5.64
C ASN A 97 -3.71 -22.82 -4.45
N ASN A 98 -3.23 -23.23 -3.27
CA ASN A 98 -3.94 -22.96 -2.04
C ASN A 98 -4.02 -21.46 -1.78
N VAL A 99 -5.20 -20.98 -1.37
CA VAL A 99 -5.40 -19.60 -0.96
C VAL A 99 -4.75 -19.37 0.40
N GLU A 100 -3.98 -18.29 0.50
CA GLU A 100 -3.22 -17.89 1.68
C GLU A 100 -3.80 -16.63 2.32
N ALA A 101 -3.42 -16.37 3.56
CA ALA A 101 -3.74 -15.12 4.23
C ALA A 101 -2.52 -14.56 4.96
N THR A 102 -2.39 -13.24 4.94
CA THR A 102 -1.38 -12.51 5.71
C THR A 102 -2.02 -11.29 6.37
N GLY A 103 -1.61 -10.96 7.58
CA GLY A 103 -2.17 -9.86 8.36
C GLY A 103 -1.12 -9.26 9.27
N ASN A 104 -1.50 -8.23 10.03
CA ASN A 104 -0.60 -7.54 10.97
C ASN A 104 0.71 -7.04 10.31
N TYR A 105 0.71 -6.85 8.99
CA TYR A 105 1.88 -6.41 8.24
C TYR A 105 2.08 -4.88 8.32
N SER A 106 1.10 -4.11 8.79
CA SER A 106 1.24 -2.66 8.93
C SER A 106 1.99 -2.28 10.21
N TYR A 107 3.29 -2.00 10.10
CA TYR A 107 4.13 -1.63 11.23
C TYR A 107 5.29 -0.71 10.83
N LEU A 108 5.90 -0.09 11.84
CA LEU A 108 7.11 0.72 11.72
C LEU A 108 8.05 0.37 12.88
N SER A 109 9.30 0.08 12.57
CA SER A 109 10.34 -0.06 13.58
C SER A 109 10.74 1.32 14.12
N ASP A 110 10.89 1.44 15.44
CA ASP A 110 11.35 2.69 16.08
C ASP A 110 12.78 3.07 15.64
N ARG A 111 13.59 2.06 15.31
CA ARG A 111 14.97 2.16 14.86
C ARG A 111 15.13 1.70 13.42
N THR A 112 16.09 2.31 12.72
CA THR A 112 16.55 1.89 11.38
C THR A 112 17.89 1.17 11.44
N HIS A 113 18.65 1.32 12.51
CA HIS A 113 19.98 0.75 12.70
C HIS A 113 20.33 0.66 14.18
N GLY A 114 21.40 -0.07 14.49
CA GLY A 114 22.03 -0.12 15.80
C GLY A 114 23.46 -0.63 15.71
N ASN A 115 24.02 -1.10 16.83
CA ASN A 115 25.38 -1.62 16.83
C ASN A 115 25.47 -2.83 15.91
N ASN A 116 26.24 -2.68 14.82
CA ASN A 116 26.52 -3.73 13.83
C ASN A 116 25.29 -4.25 13.06
N TYR A 117 24.21 -3.47 12.94
CA TYR A 117 23.09 -3.83 12.08
C TYR A 117 22.37 -2.62 11.48
N VAL A 118 21.71 -2.84 10.35
CA VAL A 118 20.72 -1.94 9.73
C VAL A 118 19.46 -2.73 9.41
N LEU A 119 18.30 -2.06 9.36
CA LEU A 119 17.01 -2.63 9.00
C LEU A 119 16.60 -2.10 7.62
N LEU A 120 16.28 -3.01 6.70
CA LEU A 120 15.95 -2.72 5.31
C LEU A 120 14.57 -3.25 4.94
N GLY A 121 13.90 -2.60 3.98
CA GLY A 121 12.56 -2.97 3.52
C GLY A 121 11.60 -3.29 4.67
N ASP A 122 10.94 -4.43 4.58
CA ASP A 122 9.96 -4.91 5.55
C ASP A 122 10.56 -5.19 6.94
N ALA A 123 11.88 -5.33 7.09
CA ALA A 123 12.48 -5.38 8.43
C ALA A 123 12.32 -4.05 9.18
N PHE A 124 12.30 -2.93 8.44
CA PHE A 124 12.10 -1.59 8.98
C PHE A 124 10.62 -1.18 9.00
N ALA A 125 9.91 -1.28 7.88
CA ALA A 125 8.54 -0.77 7.78
C ALA A 125 7.76 -1.46 6.66
N PHE A 126 6.48 -1.69 6.92
CA PHE A 126 5.50 -2.05 5.89
C PHE A 126 4.19 -1.32 6.18
N ILE A 127 3.54 -0.80 5.13
CA ILE A 127 2.32 0.01 5.28
C ILE A 127 1.11 -0.75 4.74
N ASP A 128 1.01 -0.87 3.41
CA ASP A 128 -0.11 -1.46 2.69
C ASP A 128 0.31 -1.70 1.23
N PRO A 129 -0.16 -2.77 0.57
CA PRO A 129 0.28 -3.11 -0.79
C PRO A 129 -0.43 -2.33 -1.92
N VAL A 130 -1.37 -1.41 -1.64
CA VAL A 130 -2.21 -0.76 -2.69
C VAL A 130 -1.43 -0.07 -3.82
N PHE A 131 -0.22 0.41 -3.55
CA PHE A 131 0.63 1.08 -4.55
C PHE A 131 1.86 0.25 -4.95
N SER A 132 1.91 -1.03 -4.57
CA SER A 132 3.01 -1.95 -4.92
C SER A 132 4.41 -1.42 -4.60
N SER A 133 4.56 -0.56 -3.58
CA SER A 133 5.81 0.15 -3.30
C SER A 133 6.78 -0.63 -2.40
N GLY A 134 6.39 -1.78 -1.84
CA GLY A 134 7.21 -2.55 -0.90
C GLY A 134 8.58 -2.94 -1.47
N VAL A 135 8.60 -3.57 -2.66
CA VAL A 135 9.83 -3.98 -3.34
C VAL A 135 10.72 -2.78 -3.68
N LEU A 136 10.12 -1.71 -4.19
CA LEU A 136 10.82 -0.45 -4.45
C LEU A 136 11.50 0.09 -3.19
N LEU A 137 10.78 0.19 -2.07
CA LEU A 137 11.31 0.70 -0.81
C LEU A 137 12.40 -0.22 -0.24
N ALA A 138 12.25 -1.54 -0.39
CA ALA A 138 13.28 -2.50 -0.01
C ALA A 138 14.57 -2.29 -0.82
N MET A 139 14.48 -2.25 -2.14
CA MET A 139 15.64 -2.03 -3.02
C MET A 139 16.29 -0.67 -2.78
N GLN A 140 15.49 0.39 -2.66
CA GLN A 140 16.00 1.72 -2.35
C GLN A 140 16.70 1.76 -0.98
N SER A 141 16.15 1.08 0.03
CA SER A 141 16.78 1.01 1.34
C SER A 141 18.15 0.30 1.28
N ALA A 142 18.29 -0.74 0.45
CA ALA A 142 19.56 -1.44 0.25
C ALA A 142 20.63 -0.53 -0.38
N VAL A 143 20.26 0.25 -1.41
CA VAL A 143 21.16 1.23 -2.02
C VAL A 143 21.62 2.26 -0.99
N LEU A 144 20.68 2.84 -0.23
CA LEU A 144 21.02 3.83 0.80
C LEU A 144 21.87 3.26 1.94
N ALA A 145 21.63 2.00 2.31
CA ALA A 145 22.40 1.33 3.36
C ALA A 145 23.82 1.02 2.90
N THR A 146 24.01 0.69 1.62
CA THR A 146 25.34 0.42 1.04
C THR A 146 26.26 1.62 1.25
N ASP A 147 25.81 2.84 0.92
CA ASP A 147 26.57 4.08 1.16
C ASP A 147 26.97 4.26 2.64
N ALA A 148 26.03 3.96 3.54
CA ALA A 148 26.24 4.16 4.97
C ALA A 148 27.17 3.10 5.59
N ILE A 149 27.03 1.84 5.18
CA ILE A 149 27.86 0.72 5.61
C ILE A 149 29.28 0.91 5.07
N ASP A 150 29.43 1.23 3.78
CA ASP A 150 30.74 1.48 3.17
C ASP A 150 31.49 2.60 3.90
N THR A 151 30.80 3.72 4.17
CA THR A 151 31.36 4.81 4.98
C THR A 151 31.76 4.34 6.39
N ALA A 152 30.94 3.52 7.03
CA ALA A 152 31.21 3.05 8.39
C ALA A 152 32.42 2.10 8.44
N LEU A 153 32.62 1.27 7.42
CA LEU A 153 33.74 0.33 7.32
C LEU A 153 35.05 1.04 6.95
N GLN A 154 35.03 1.93 5.95
CA GLN A 154 36.22 2.64 5.48
C GLN A 154 36.62 3.82 6.37
N HIS A 155 35.62 4.48 6.99
CA HIS A 155 35.83 5.69 7.79
C HIS A 155 35.02 5.62 9.10
N PRO A 156 35.46 4.82 10.09
CA PRO A 156 34.72 4.61 11.34
C PRO A 156 34.34 5.91 12.07
N ALA A 157 35.18 6.95 12.02
CA ALA A 157 34.90 8.27 12.60
C ALA A 157 33.67 8.98 11.98
N LYS A 158 33.26 8.60 10.76
CA LYS A 158 32.10 9.14 10.04
C LYS A 158 30.86 8.24 10.12
N ALA A 159 30.96 7.04 10.72
CA ALA A 159 29.89 6.04 10.75
C ALA A 159 28.57 6.60 11.33
N ALA A 160 28.64 7.32 12.45
CA ALA A 160 27.45 7.90 13.09
C ALA A 160 26.72 8.91 12.18
N ALA A 161 27.48 9.74 11.46
CA ALA A 161 26.91 10.71 10.53
C ALA A 161 26.27 10.02 9.32
N ALA A 162 26.92 8.97 8.79
CA ALA A 162 26.42 8.19 7.67
C ALA A 162 25.12 7.44 8.02
N LEU A 163 25.06 6.79 9.18
CA LEU A 163 23.87 6.11 9.67
C LEU A 163 22.71 7.07 9.98
N LYS A 164 23.01 8.28 10.49
CA LYS A 164 22.01 9.34 10.67
C LYS A 164 21.44 9.82 9.33
N LYS A 165 22.28 9.94 8.30
CA LYS A 165 21.85 10.28 6.93
C LYS A 165 20.93 9.18 6.38
N PHE A 166 21.34 7.92 6.51
CA PHE A 166 20.54 6.75 6.14
C PHE A 166 19.16 6.75 6.83
N ASP A 167 19.11 6.94 8.15
CA ASP A 167 17.85 7.01 8.92
C ASP A 167 16.89 8.08 8.37
N LYS A 168 17.41 9.27 8.07
CA LYS A 168 16.60 10.35 7.48
C LYS A 168 16.04 9.97 6.11
N GLN A 169 16.85 9.31 5.27
CA GLN A 169 16.45 8.95 3.92
C GLN A 169 15.44 7.79 3.91
N ILE A 170 15.68 6.72 4.67
CA ILE A 170 14.78 5.55 4.68
C ILE A 170 13.40 5.89 5.25
N ARG A 171 13.31 6.82 6.21
CA ARG A 171 12.04 7.30 6.77
C ARG A 171 11.18 8.09 5.78
N MET A 172 11.77 8.60 4.69
CA MET A 172 11.05 9.40 3.69
C MET A 172 9.97 8.60 2.99
N GLY A 173 10.29 7.39 2.51
CA GLY A 173 9.36 6.53 1.77
C GLY A 173 8.08 6.26 2.54
N PRO A 174 8.14 5.62 3.73
CA PRO A 174 6.96 5.38 4.53
C PRO A 174 6.17 6.65 4.86
N ARG A 175 6.85 7.77 5.13
CA ARG A 175 6.18 9.05 5.42
C ARG A 175 5.37 9.58 4.23
N GLU A 176 5.93 9.57 3.03
CA GLU A 176 5.24 10.10 1.86
C GLU A 176 4.13 9.16 1.37
N PHE A 177 4.40 7.86 1.25
CA PHE A 177 3.41 6.88 0.79
C PHE A 177 2.23 6.74 1.76
N SER A 178 2.49 6.72 3.08
CA SER A 178 1.42 6.55 4.08
C SER A 178 0.33 7.62 4.02
N TRP A 179 0.67 8.86 3.63
CA TRP A 179 -0.34 9.91 3.49
C TRP A 179 -1.41 9.55 2.47
N PHE A 180 -0.99 9.00 1.32
CA PHE A 180 -1.87 8.56 0.23
C PHE A 180 -2.58 7.26 0.59
N ILE A 181 -1.84 6.27 1.09
CA ILE A 181 -2.38 4.95 1.46
C ILE A 181 -3.54 5.10 2.45
N TYR A 182 -3.36 5.90 3.51
CA TYR A 182 -4.40 6.06 4.55
C TYR A 182 -5.69 6.72 4.05
N ARG A 183 -5.66 7.30 2.86
CA ARG A 183 -6.75 8.08 2.26
C ARG A 183 -7.26 7.46 0.97
N VAL A 184 -6.62 6.44 0.40
CA VAL A 184 -7.00 5.85 -0.89
C VAL A 184 -8.45 5.33 -0.90
N THR A 185 -8.94 4.87 0.25
CA THR A 185 -10.32 4.40 0.44
C THR A 185 -11.30 5.51 0.83
N ASN A 186 -10.82 6.74 1.09
CA ASN A 186 -11.69 7.88 1.35
C ASN A 186 -12.45 8.25 0.06
N PRO A 187 -13.79 8.43 0.11
CA PRO A 187 -14.57 8.75 -1.07
C PRO A 187 -14.05 9.98 -1.84
N ALA A 188 -13.56 11.03 -1.16
CA ALA A 188 -13.01 12.21 -1.82
C ALA A 188 -11.70 11.92 -2.57
N MET A 189 -10.86 11.01 -2.07
CA MET A 189 -9.68 10.57 -2.82
C MET A 189 -10.06 9.66 -3.99
N ARG A 190 -11.01 8.75 -3.78
CA ARG A 190 -11.52 7.88 -4.86
C ARG A 190 -12.03 8.72 -6.02
N ASP A 191 -12.88 9.71 -5.74
CA ASP A 191 -13.42 10.64 -6.75
C ASP A 191 -12.29 11.37 -7.49
N LEU A 192 -11.24 11.78 -6.78
CA LEU A 192 -10.09 12.47 -7.35
C LEU A 192 -9.21 11.56 -8.23
N PHE A 193 -9.09 10.28 -7.88
CA PHE A 193 -8.41 9.26 -8.70
C PHE A 193 -9.24 8.88 -9.94
N MET A 194 -10.56 8.81 -9.83
CA MET A 194 -11.47 8.42 -10.91
C MET A 194 -11.78 9.57 -11.89
N GLY A 195 -11.69 10.83 -11.45
CA GLY A 195 -11.81 12.02 -12.29
C GLY A 195 -10.52 12.84 -12.38
N PRO A 196 -9.38 12.25 -12.82
CA PRO A 196 -8.10 12.92 -12.70
C PRO A 196 -8.02 14.12 -13.65
N ARG A 197 -7.83 15.31 -13.08
CA ARG A 197 -7.48 16.53 -13.83
C ARG A 197 -6.04 16.91 -13.53
N ASN A 198 -5.27 17.26 -14.56
CA ASN A 198 -3.85 17.62 -14.38
C ASN A 198 -3.65 19.09 -14.00
N ILE A 199 -4.52 19.63 -13.14
CA ILE A 199 -4.37 20.99 -12.61
C ILE A 199 -3.14 21.01 -11.71
N PHE A 200 -2.30 22.05 -11.82
CA PHE A 200 -1.03 22.16 -11.08
C PHE A 200 -0.08 20.97 -11.25
N ARG A 201 -0.19 20.22 -12.35
CA ARG A 201 0.63 19.02 -12.65
C ARG A 201 0.53 17.93 -11.58
N VAL A 202 -0.60 17.87 -10.88
CA VAL A 202 -0.83 16.92 -9.79
C VAL A 202 -0.80 15.47 -10.29
N LYS A 203 -1.37 15.19 -11.47
CA LYS A 203 -1.36 13.84 -12.05
C LYS A 203 0.07 13.37 -12.29
N GLU A 204 0.92 14.21 -12.87
CA GLU A 204 2.33 13.89 -13.11
C GLU A 204 3.10 13.66 -11.81
N ALA A 205 2.88 14.51 -10.80
CA ALA A 205 3.54 14.36 -9.51
C ALA A 205 3.11 13.09 -8.76
N LEU A 206 1.83 12.70 -8.87
CA LEU A 206 1.34 11.42 -8.35
C LEU A 206 1.97 10.24 -9.09
N LEU A 207 2.01 10.28 -10.42
CA LEU A 207 2.68 9.24 -11.22
C LEU A 207 4.17 9.11 -10.85
N SER A 208 4.86 10.24 -10.66
CA SER A 208 6.26 10.26 -10.23
C SER A 208 6.44 9.66 -8.83
N LEU A 209 5.54 9.98 -7.89
CA LEU A 209 5.55 9.37 -6.56
C LEU A 209 5.31 7.86 -6.62
N LEU A 210 4.33 7.41 -7.42
CA LEU A 210 4.02 5.99 -7.60
C LEU A 210 5.16 5.23 -8.30
N ALA A 211 5.91 5.91 -9.18
CA ALA A 211 7.14 5.40 -9.79
C ALA A 211 8.34 5.40 -8.84
N GLY A 212 8.20 5.93 -7.61
CA GLY A 212 9.26 5.95 -6.61
C GLY A 212 10.23 7.12 -6.68
N ASP A 213 9.95 8.13 -7.52
CA ASP A 213 10.82 9.29 -7.76
C ASP A 213 10.77 10.34 -6.63
N ILE A 214 10.57 9.88 -5.39
CA ILE A 214 10.65 10.71 -4.18
C ILE A 214 12.10 10.87 -3.68
N TYR A 215 13.00 10.03 -4.17
CA TYR A 215 14.44 10.05 -3.86
C TYR A 215 15.26 10.79 -4.94
N GLY A 216 14.65 11.09 -6.08
CA GLY A 216 15.28 11.79 -7.20
C GLY A 216 15.23 13.31 -7.07
N LYS A 217 15.51 13.99 -8.20
CA LYS A 217 15.57 15.45 -8.29
C LYS A 217 14.33 16.08 -8.94
N THR A 218 13.37 15.26 -9.37
CA THR A 218 12.18 15.74 -10.08
C THR A 218 11.37 16.68 -9.17
N PRO A 219 10.94 17.86 -9.67
CA PRO A 219 10.32 18.89 -8.84
C PRO A 219 8.84 18.59 -8.55
N ILE A 220 8.56 17.49 -7.85
CA ILE A 220 7.19 17.00 -7.60
C ILE A 220 6.54 17.63 -6.36
N TRP A 221 7.34 18.17 -5.44
CA TRP A 221 6.90 18.55 -4.10
C TRP A 221 5.85 19.65 -4.06
N THR A 222 5.95 20.66 -4.92
CA THR A 222 4.95 21.74 -5.01
C THR A 222 3.60 21.19 -5.46
N SER A 223 3.59 20.35 -6.50
CA SER A 223 2.39 19.69 -7.00
C SER A 223 1.79 18.72 -5.96
N LEU A 224 2.61 17.96 -5.23
CA LEU A 224 2.13 17.12 -4.14
C LEU A 224 1.53 17.94 -2.98
N ARG A 225 2.06 19.14 -2.67
CA ARG A 225 1.43 20.05 -1.71
C ARG A 225 0.08 20.56 -2.24
N MET A 226 0.00 20.94 -3.51
CA MET A 226 -1.26 21.36 -4.13
C MET A 226 -2.31 20.25 -4.12
N MET A 227 -1.90 18.99 -4.34
CA MET A 227 -2.79 17.83 -4.19
C MET A 227 -3.40 17.75 -2.78
N LYS A 228 -2.59 17.96 -1.73
CA LYS A 228 -3.07 17.98 -0.33
C LYS A 228 -4.06 19.11 -0.10
N VAL A 229 -3.85 20.28 -0.72
CA VAL A 229 -4.80 21.41 -0.67
C VAL A 229 -6.10 21.06 -1.39
N ILE A 230 -6.04 20.54 -2.62
CA ILE A 230 -7.22 20.12 -3.40
C ILE A 230 -8.06 19.11 -2.62
N TYR A 231 -7.41 18.09 -2.05
CA TYR A 231 -8.07 17.10 -1.21
C TYR A 231 -8.76 17.75 0.01
N THR A 232 -8.08 18.67 0.69
CA THR A 232 -8.63 19.35 1.87
C THR A 232 -9.84 20.22 1.49
N VAL A 233 -9.76 20.96 0.39
CA VAL A 233 -10.89 21.73 -0.15
C VAL A 233 -12.06 20.80 -0.54
N ALA A 234 -11.79 19.66 -1.14
CA ALA A 234 -12.81 18.67 -1.48
C ALA A 234 -13.55 18.14 -0.24
N LEU A 235 -12.83 17.89 0.85
CA LEU A 235 -13.44 17.51 2.14
C LEU A 235 -14.30 18.64 2.72
N LEU A 236 -13.81 19.89 2.68
CA LEU A 236 -14.53 21.04 3.22
C LEU A 236 -15.81 21.37 2.44
N ARG A 237 -15.85 21.09 1.13
CA ARG A 237 -17.05 21.25 0.30
C ARG A 237 -18.16 20.26 0.66
N ASN A 238 -17.85 19.13 1.29
CA ASN A 238 -18.82 18.09 1.65
C ASN A 238 -18.60 17.61 3.11
N PRO A 239 -18.83 18.47 4.11
CA PRO A 239 -18.45 18.20 5.50
C PRO A 239 -19.17 16.97 6.09
N LEU A 240 -20.44 16.74 5.72
CA LEU A 240 -21.19 15.56 6.15
C LEU A 240 -20.59 14.25 5.61
N ARG A 241 -20.21 14.22 4.33
CA ARG A 241 -19.57 13.05 3.71
C ARG A 241 -18.18 12.81 4.31
N ALA A 242 -17.42 13.87 4.55
CA ALA A 242 -16.12 13.81 5.21
C ALA A 242 -16.23 13.26 6.64
N TYR A 243 -17.22 13.72 7.41
CA TYR A 243 -17.48 13.23 8.77
C TYR A 243 -17.86 11.75 8.79
N ARG A 244 -18.79 11.32 7.93
CA ARG A 244 -19.17 9.91 7.80
C ARG A 244 -17.99 9.02 7.42
N ALA A 245 -17.17 9.46 6.46
CA ALA A 245 -15.96 8.73 6.06
C ALA A 245 -14.94 8.63 7.22
N TRP A 246 -14.78 9.70 8.00
CA TRP A 246 -13.93 9.68 9.19
C TRP A 246 -14.45 8.74 10.27
N GLN A 247 -15.75 8.74 10.55
CA GLN A 247 -16.38 7.82 11.50
C GLN A 247 -16.20 6.36 11.05
N ALA A 248 -16.51 6.05 9.80
CA ALA A 248 -16.34 4.71 9.23
C ALA A 248 -14.87 4.27 9.34
N ARG A 249 -13.92 5.14 8.99
CA ARG A 249 -12.50 4.82 9.11
C ARG A 249 -12.09 4.48 10.54
N ARG A 250 -12.58 5.23 11.54
CA ARG A 250 -12.29 4.96 12.97
C ARG A 250 -12.80 3.59 13.42
N PHE A 251 -13.89 3.11 12.85
CA PHE A 251 -14.39 1.76 13.08
C PHE A 251 -13.52 0.72 12.35
N ASN A 252 -13.25 0.96 11.06
CA ASN A 252 -12.56 0.01 10.20
C ASN A 252 -11.16 -0.38 10.70
N ILE A 253 -10.37 0.56 11.25
CA ILE A 253 -8.97 0.29 11.64
C ILE A 253 -8.79 -0.30 13.05
N ARG A 254 -9.88 -0.58 13.78
CA ARG A 254 -9.78 -1.02 15.18
C ARG A 254 -8.96 -2.32 15.31
N PRO A 255 -8.07 -2.43 16.32
CA PRO A 255 -7.43 -3.68 16.70
C PRO A 255 -8.40 -4.84 16.85
N GLU A 256 -7.90 -6.05 16.62
CA GLU A 256 -8.66 -7.27 16.92
C GLU A 256 -8.86 -7.49 18.43
N LEU A 257 -8.01 -6.91 19.29
CA LEU A 257 -7.96 -7.13 20.75
C LEU A 257 -8.98 -6.33 21.58
N ASP A 258 -9.77 -5.45 20.98
CA ASP A 258 -10.72 -4.57 21.71
C ASP A 258 -12.21 -4.97 21.53
N ALA A 259 -12.51 -6.26 21.34
CA ALA A 259 -13.88 -6.79 21.29
C ALA A 259 -13.98 -8.14 21.99
#